data_AF-A0A100Y3W7-F1
#
_entry.id   AF-A0A100Y3W7-F1
#
_cell.length_a   1.000
_cell.length_b   1.000
_cell.length_c   1.000
_cell.angle_alpha   90.00
_cell.angle_beta   90.00
_cell.angle_gamma   90.00
#
_symmetry.space_group_name_H-M   'P 1'
#
loop_
_entity.id
_entity.type
_entity.pdbx_description
1 polymer ?
#
loop_
_entity_poly.entity_id
_entity_poly.type
_entity_poly.pdbx_seq_one_letter_code
_entity_poly.pdbx_strand_id
1 'polypeptide(L)'
;MADRRTRPAPRPPEGTPPRAELARQARQVLADAVRVARWAAVNRGPVTVEAPASARERAAAALALTPARVRTAWDRARLAGLVEIHGDTVRPGWRLRAWDRDDSAALRGWVALLDAWSLAHPAPRDAEPTAVAEVVEAVPQVLSLLQLSAGPVPVPALLDLLRQRVAELREQRCEVPFAADGEAGEEERARAHARQEGSAARDTGPDALPGLLDWALEGLASVGALTLGDGQATLTPLGNWAVWVKLEQICVAAQSPAGHMEQSAEDMLRGCVRLTPGPARAEYRAWLAARPVGSAVAELLAVARGDDALLRGLAFEALRVVGGAAEAEVRTAADEPPLRPYALLWLAEHEGADPDEAADVLTREEATWLWVDTAAAVVDHGESDLLVRHLESAVQGTVPALLDEVRAVRHPRTVQVLVALAAAHPDPALAKAVRRAAFQVHTGGA
;
A
#
# COMPACT_ATOMS: atom_id res chain seq x y z
N MET A 1 -27.87 -1.24 24.07
CA MET A 1 -28.15 -1.20 22.61
C MET A 1 -28.54 0.23 22.24
N ALA A 2 -27.57 1.05 21.84
CA ALA A 2 -27.84 2.39 21.32
C ALA A 2 -28.16 2.28 19.83
N ASP A 3 -29.27 2.91 19.44
CA ASP A 3 -29.89 2.90 18.13
C ASP A 3 -28.91 3.44 17.07
N ARG A 4 -28.39 2.57 16.19
CA ARG A 4 -27.53 2.91 15.05
C ARG A 4 -28.39 3.62 13.99
N ARG A 5 -28.65 4.91 14.20
CA ARG A 5 -29.15 5.78 13.12
C ARG A 5 -28.05 5.92 12.09
N THR A 6 -28.15 5.16 11.00
CA THR A 6 -27.38 5.35 9.78
C THR A 6 -27.60 6.78 9.30
N ARG A 7 -26.59 7.63 9.55
CA ARG A 7 -26.59 9.02 9.06
C ARG A 7 -26.78 8.97 7.53
N PRO A 8 -27.67 9.82 6.97
CA PRO A 8 -27.84 9.88 5.52
C PRO A 8 -26.49 10.19 4.87
N ALA A 9 -26.24 9.59 3.71
CA ALA A 9 -24.98 9.78 3.01
C ALA A 9 -24.73 11.28 2.79
N PRO A 10 -23.53 11.77 3.13
CA PRO A 10 -23.14 13.15 2.97
C PRO A 10 -23.30 13.56 1.51
N ARG A 11 -23.86 14.76 1.28
CA ARG A 11 -24.06 15.29 -0.07
C ARG A 11 -22.78 15.97 -0.54
N PRO A 12 -22.38 15.80 -1.81
CA PRO A 12 -21.24 16.52 -2.36
C PRO A 12 -21.47 18.04 -2.32
N PRO A 13 -20.39 18.85 -2.36
CA PRO A 13 -20.48 20.30 -2.36
C PRO A 13 -21.40 20.81 -3.47
N GLU A 14 -22.07 21.93 -3.21
CA GLU A 14 -22.90 22.60 -4.21
C GLU A 14 -22.10 22.87 -5.49
N GLY A 15 -22.70 22.61 -6.65
CA GLY A 15 -22.02 22.71 -7.95
C GLY A 15 -21.20 21.50 -8.37
N THR A 16 -21.09 20.43 -7.55
CA THR A 16 -20.46 19.18 -7.98
C THR A 16 -21.24 18.57 -9.15
N PRO A 17 -20.60 18.31 -10.31
CA PRO A 17 -21.30 17.73 -11.45
C PRO A 17 -21.89 16.35 -11.17
N PRO A 18 -22.94 15.94 -11.92
CA PRO A 18 -23.46 14.58 -11.84
C PRO A 18 -22.36 13.53 -12.10
N ARG A 19 -22.52 12.35 -11.50
CA ARG A 19 -21.55 11.24 -11.60
C ARG A 19 -21.14 10.92 -13.04
N ALA A 20 -22.09 10.91 -13.97
CA ALA A 20 -21.82 10.61 -15.38
C ALA A 20 -20.90 11.65 -16.04
N GLU A 21 -21.03 12.92 -15.65
CA GLU A 21 -20.19 14.02 -16.14
C GLU A 21 -18.78 13.93 -15.57
N LEU A 22 -18.65 13.64 -14.26
CA LEU A 22 -17.35 13.34 -13.64
C LEU A 22 -16.67 12.14 -14.30
N ALA A 23 -17.44 11.08 -14.60
CA ALA A 23 -16.92 9.90 -15.27
C ALA A 23 -16.49 10.21 -16.72
N ARG A 24 -17.20 11.10 -17.43
CA ARG A 24 -16.78 11.60 -18.75
C ARG A 24 -15.43 12.32 -18.68
N GLN A 25 -15.23 13.18 -17.68
CA GLN A 25 -13.95 13.87 -17.45
C GLN A 25 -12.83 12.87 -17.12
N ALA A 26 -13.08 11.90 -16.23
CA ALA A 26 -12.14 10.84 -15.93
C ALA A 26 -11.75 10.03 -17.19
N ARG A 27 -12.73 9.73 -18.05
CA ARG A 27 -12.50 9.04 -19.33
C ARG A 27 -11.66 9.85 -20.30
N GLN A 28 -11.79 11.17 -20.30
CA GLN A 28 -10.96 12.07 -21.11
C GLN A 28 -9.50 12.06 -20.65
N VAL A 29 -9.26 12.16 -19.34
CA VAL A 29 -7.90 12.08 -18.76
C VAL A 29 -7.22 10.75 -19.08
N LEU A 30 -7.96 9.64 -19.00
CA LEU A 30 -7.45 8.29 -19.21
C LEU A 30 -7.56 7.79 -20.66
N ALA A 31 -7.93 8.64 -21.62
CA ALA A 31 -8.24 8.23 -22.99
C ALA A 31 -7.08 7.46 -23.66
N ASP A 32 -5.86 8.00 -23.61
CA ASP A 32 -4.69 7.34 -24.19
C ASP A 32 -4.29 6.08 -23.41
N ALA A 33 -4.42 6.08 -22.08
CA ALA A 33 -4.17 4.90 -21.25
C ALA A 33 -5.08 3.73 -21.63
N VAL A 34 -6.38 3.99 -21.87
CA VAL A 34 -7.34 2.98 -22.33
C VAL A 34 -7.01 2.49 -23.73
N ARG A 35 -6.62 3.38 -24.65
CA ARG A 35 -6.24 3.01 -26.02
C ARG A 35 -5.03 2.07 -26.01
N VAL A 36 -4.00 2.41 -25.23
CA VAL A 36 -2.82 1.56 -25.04
C VAL A 36 -3.18 0.23 -24.35
N ALA A 37 -4.00 0.25 -23.31
CA ALA A 37 -4.42 -0.95 -22.60
C ALA A 37 -5.22 -1.92 -23.49
N ARG A 38 -6.17 -1.40 -24.30
CA ARG A 38 -6.92 -2.20 -25.28
C ARG A 38 -6.01 -2.77 -26.36
N TRP A 39 -5.07 -1.97 -26.86
CA TRP A 39 -4.08 -2.43 -27.83
C TRP A 39 -3.23 -3.57 -27.25
N ALA A 40 -2.72 -3.42 -26.02
CA ALA A 40 -1.93 -4.44 -25.36
C ALA A 40 -2.71 -5.74 -25.13
N ALA A 41 -3.98 -5.64 -24.71
CA ALA A 41 -4.86 -6.79 -24.47
C ALA A 41 -5.11 -7.63 -25.75
N VAL A 42 -5.17 -6.98 -26.92
CA VAL A 42 -5.35 -7.65 -28.22
C VAL A 42 -4.04 -8.24 -28.73
N ASN A 43 -2.91 -7.55 -28.52
CA ASN A 43 -1.64 -7.88 -29.16
C ASN A 43 -0.70 -8.79 -28.34
N ARG A 44 -1.14 -9.29 -27.17
CA ARG A 44 -0.54 -10.33 -26.28
C ARG A 44 0.92 -10.76 -26.57
N GLY A 45 1.84 -9.81 -26.68
CA GLY A 45 3.27 -10.09 -26.74
C GLY A 45 3.85 -10.12 -25.32
N PRO A 46 5.02 -10.76 -25.10
CA PRO A 46 5.72 -10.64 -23.84
C PRO A 46 6.00 -9.15 -23.57
N VAL A 47 5.33 -8.59 -22.56
CA VAL A 47 5.58 -7.24 -22.06
C VAL A 47 6.38 -7.41 -20.79
N THR A 48 7.68 -7.65 -20.94
CA THR A 48 8.62 -7.35 -19.87
C THR A 48 8.45 -5.89 -19.47
N VAL A 49 8.73 -5.55 -18.21
CA VAL A 49 8.69 -4.19 -17.63
C VAL A 49 9.44 -3.17 -18.51
N GLU A 50 10.33 -3.64 -19.38
CA GLU A 50 10.75 -2.96 -20.59
C GLU A 50 10.14 -3.62 -21.84
N ALA A 51 8.99 -3.13 -22.32
CA ALA A 51 8.50 -3.54 -23.63
C ALA A 51 9.64 -3.32 -24.65
N PRO A 52 10.10 -4.35 -25.40
CA PRO A 52 11.21 -4.19 -26.34
C PRO A 52 10.88 -3.00 -27.25
N ALA A 53 11.85 -2.14 -27.59
CA ALA A 53 11.61 -0.89 -28.32
C ALA A 53 10.62 -1.05 -29.51
N SER A 54 10.69 -2.22 -30.18
CA SER A 54 9.75 -2.70 -31.20
C SER A 54 8.25 -2.69 -30.82
N ALA A 55 7.87 -3.06 -29.60
CA ALA A 55 6.47 -3.09 -29.15
C ALA A 55 5.93 -1.68 -28.91
N ARG A 56 6.75 -0.77 -28.35
CA ARG A 56 6.40 0.65 -28.17
C ARG A 56 6.25 1.35 -29.53
N GLU A 57 7.13 1.06 -30.48
CA GLU A 57 7.06 1.59 -31.84
C GLU A 57 5.84 1.05 -32.59
N ARG A 58 5.51 -0.24 -32.46
CA ARG A 58 4.27 -0.80 -33.02
C ARG A 58 3.02 -0.16 -32.43
N ALA A 59 2.97 0.02 -31.10
CA ALA A 59 1.87 0.70 -30.45
C ALA A 59 1.74 2.17 -30.89
N ALA A 60 2.87 2.88 -30.97
CA ALA A 60 2.95 4.26 -31.44
C ALA A 60 2.39 4.39 -32.87
N ALA A 61 2.82 3.52 -33.78
CA ALA A 61 2.32 3.47 -35.15
C ALA A 61 0.83 3.12 -35.21
N ALA A 62 0.40 2.08 -34.50
CA ALA A 62 -1.00 1.62 -34.51
C ALA A 62 -1.98 2.62 -33.88
N LEU A 63 -1.54 3.38 -32.88
CA LEU A 63 -2.36 4.34 -32.14
C LEU A 63 -2.15 5.78 -32.61
N ALA A 64 -1.31 6.03 -33.61
CA ALA A 64 -0.91 7.38 -34.02
C ALA A 64 -0.48 8.26 -32.82
N LEU A 65 0.32 7.69 -31.92
CA LEU A 65 0.92 8.34 -30.76
C LEU A 65 2.44 8.39 -30.91
N THR A 66 3.09 9.33 -30.21
CA THR A 66 4.56 9.28 -30.12
C THR A 66 4.99 8.15 -29.17
N PRO A 67 6.19 7.56 -29.34
CA PRO A 67 6.69 6.55 -28.40
C PRO A 67 6.75 7.04 -26.95
N ALA A 68 7.00 8.34 -26.74
CA ALA A 68 6.95 8.95 -25.42
C ALA A 68 5.53 8.96 -24.83
N ARG A 69 4.52 9.36 -25.62
CA ARG A 69 3.10 9.32 -25.20
C ARG A 69 2.63 7.90 -24.90
N VAL A 70 3.08 6.90 -25.68
CA VAL A 70 2.77 5.49 -25.41
C VAL A 70 3.32 5.05 -24.05
N ARG A 71 4.57 5.42 -23.71
CA ARG A 71 5.14 5.10 -22.39
C ARG A 71 4.31 5.73 -21.26
N THR A 72 4.05 7.04 -21.33
CA THR A 72 3.24 7.72 -20.32
C THR A 72 1.83 7.11 -20.20
N ALA A 73 1.19 6.80 -21.33
CA ALA A 73 -0.13 6.16 -21.33
C ALA A 73 -0.11 4.74 -20.75
N TRP A 74 0.96 3.98 -21.00
CA TRP A 74 1.18 2.66 -20.40
C TRP A 74 1.33 2.74 -18.88
N ASP A 75 2.17 3.65 -18.39
CA ASP A 75 2.37 3.84 -16.95
C ASP A 75 1.06 4.25 -16.27
N ARG A 76 0.32 5.18 -16.87
CA ARG A 76 -1.02 5.56 -16.40
C ARG A 76 -2.02 4.40 -16.45
N ALA A 77 -1.95 3.52 -17.44
CA ALA A 77 -2.83 2.35 -17.52
C ALA A 77 -2.55 1.37 -16.38
N ARG A 78 -1.28 1.16 -16.02
CA ARG A 78 -0.89 0.33 -14.87
C ARG A 78 -1.35 0.96 -13.56
N LEU A 79 -1.01 2.24 -13.33
CA LEU A 79 -1.38 2.97 -12.10
C LEU A 79 -2.91 3.10 -11.93
N ALA A 80 -3.66 3.27 -13.02
CA ALA A 80 -5.13 3.31 -12.98
C ALA A 80 -5.77 1.92 -12.85
N GLY A 81 -4.99 0.82 -12.89
CA GLY A 81 -5.49 -0.56 -12.85
C GLY A 81 -6.36 -0.93 -14.06
N LEU A 82 -6.02 -0.42 -15.24
CA LEU A 82 -6.62 -0.78 -16.53
C LEU A 82 -5.99 -2.05 -17.12
N VAL A 83 -4.78 -2.38 -16.70
CA VAL A 83 -4.05 -3.60 -17.09
C VAL A 83 -3.61 -4.35 -15.85
N GLU A 84 -3.55 -5.67 -15.97
CA GLU A 84 -2.99 -6.61 -15.00
C GLU A 84 -1.78 -7.25 -15.70
N ILE A 85 -0.60 -7.21 -15.09
CA ILE A 85 0.61 -7.88 -15.60
C ILE A 85 0.63 -9.27 -14.96
N HIS A 86 0.90 -10.32 -15.73
CA HIS A 86 0.93 -11.70 -15.24
C HIS A 86 2.13 -12.41 -15.84
N GLY A 87 3.21 -12.51 -15.05
CA GLY A 87 4.54 -12.85 -15.58
C GLY A 87 4.91 -11.94 -16.75
N ASP A 88 5.17 -12.53 -17.93
CA ASP A 88 5.47 -11.77 -19.14
C ASP A 88 4.22 -11.33 -19.93
N THR A 89 3.01 -11.66 -19.48
CA THR A 89 1.77 -11.39 -20.23
C THR A 89 0.98 -10.23 -19.66
N VAL A 90 0.22 -9.53 -20.51
CA VAL A 90 -0.66 -8.44 -20.10
C VAL A 90 -2.11 -8.84 -20.31
N ARG A 91 -2.93 -8.67 -19.27
CA ARG A 91 -4.37 -8.92 -19.28
C ARG A 91 -5.14 -7.60 -19.10
N PRO A 92 -6.33 -7.49 -19.71
CA PRO A 92 -7.19 -6.33 -19.49
C PRO A 92 -7.72 -6.37 -18.06
N GLY A 93 -7.43 -5.36 -17.24
CA GLY A 93 -7.89 -5.32 -15.85
C GLY A 93 -9.41 -5.16 -15.72
N TRP A 94 -9.98 -5.46 -14.55
CA TRP A 94 -11.45 -5.39 -14.37
C TRP A 94 -12.06 -4.02 -14.71
N ARG A 95 -11.32 -2.93 -14.44
CA ARG A 95 -11.74 -1.56 -14.78
C ARG A 95 -11.86 -1.36 -16.30
N LEU A 96 -10.95 -1.96 -17.06
CA LEU A 96 -10.99 -1.92 -18.52
C LEU A 96 -12.17 -2.74 -19.06
N ARG A 97 -12.44 -3.91 -18.46
CA ARG A 97 -13.60 -4.77 -18.80
C ARG A 97 -14.96 -4.12 -18.50
N ALA A 98 -14.99 -3.16 -17.57
CA ALA A 98 -16.20 -2.42 -17.19
C ALA A 98 -16.25 -0.98 -17.74
N TRP A 99 -15.23 -0.55 -18.49
CA TRP A 99 -14.96 0.87 -18.80
C TRP A 99 -16.14 1.61 -19.44
N ASP A 100 -16.78 0.99 -20.43
CA ASP A 100 -17.84 1.62 -21.22
C ASP A 100 -19.21 1.61 -20.52
N ARG A 101 -19.39 0.76 -19.49
CA ARG A 101 -20.69 0.50 -18.85
C ARG A 101 -20.79 0.88 -17.38
N ASP A 102 -19.67 1.08 -16.70
CA ASP A 102 -19.63 1.42 -15.27
C ASP A 102 -18.83 2.70 -15.04
N ASP A 103 -19.53 3.79 -14.75
CA ASP A 103 -18.92 5.07 -14.36
C ASP A 103 -18.04 4.94 -13.11
N SER A 104 -18.34 4.00 -12.24
CA SER A 104 -17.53 3.70 -11.06
C SER A 104 -16.17 3.14 -11.43
N ALA A 105 -16.06 2.37 -12.52
CA ALA A 105 -14.78 1.86 -13.00
C ALA A 105 -13.89 3.01 -13.48
N ALA A 106 -14.45 3.95 -14.24
CA ALA A 106 -13.74 5.14 -14.71
C ALA A 106 -13.28 6.04 -13.55
N LEU A 107 -14.18 6.35 -12.62
CA LEU A 107 -13.86 7.18 -11.46
C LEU A 107 -12.84 6.51 -10.53
N ARG A 108 -12.98 5.21 -10.25
CA ARG A 108 -11.99 4.47 -9.42
C ARG A 108 -10.64 4.34 -10.10
N GLY A 109 -10.59 4.26 -11.44
CA GLY A 109 -9.33 4.25 -12.17
C GLY A 109 -8.63 5.61 -12.12
N TRP A 110 -9.38 6.70 -12.27
CA TRP A 110 -8.82 8.04 -12.19
C TRP A 110 -8.36 8.41 -10.78
N VAL A 111 -9.11 8.04 -9.73
CA VAL A 111 -8.67 8.24 -8.33
C VAL A 111 -7.38 7.46 -8.04
N ALA A 112 -7.23 6.24 -8.55
CA ALA A 112 -5.98 5.49 -8.41
C ALA A 112 -4.79 6.19 -9.11
N LEU A 113 -5.03 6.78 -10.29
CA LEU A 113 -4.01 7.60 -10.96
C LEU A 113 -3.68 8.88 -10.18
N LEU A 114 -4.69 9.56 -9.62
CA LEU A 114 -4.50 10.73 -8.76
C LEU A 114 -3.64 10.39 -7.54
N ASP A 115 -3.92 9.26 -6.88
CA ASP A 115 -3.17 8.83 -5.71
C ASP A 115 -1.72 8.46 -6.03
N ALA A 116 -1.46 8.08 -7.28
CA ALA A 116 -0.14 7.78 -7.82
C ALA A 116 0.45 8.91 -8.69
N TRP A 117 0.01 10.16 -8.51
CA TRP A 117 0.43 11.29 -9.36
C TRP A 117 1.95 11.47 -9.42
N SER A 118 2.65 11.28 -8.28
CA SER A 118 4.11 11.43 -8.18
C SER A 118 4.87 10.31 -8.91
N LEU A 119 4.24 9.15 -9.10
CA LEU A 119 4.76 8.07 -9.94
C LEU A 119 4.45 8.31 -11.43
N ALA A 120 3.29 8.90 -11.72
CA ALA A 120 2.88 9.27 -13.07
C ALA A 120 3.65 10.49 -13.62
N HIS A 121 4.18 11.33 -12.73
CA HIS A 121 5.01 12.50 -13.02
C HIS A 121 6.22 12.54 -12.07
N PRO A 122 7.28 11.76 -12.36
CA PRO A 122 8.45 11.62 -11.48
C PRO A 122 9.14 12.95 -11.19
N ALA A 123 9.67 13.08 -9.97
CA ALA A 123 10.44 14.25 -9.55
C ALA A 123 11.72 14.48 -10.38
N PRO A 124 12.25 15.71 -10.41
CA PRO A 124 13.56 16.00 -11.00
C PRO A 124 14.64 15.08 -10.43
N ARG A 125 15.55 14.58 -11.28
CA ARG A 125 16.55 13.57 -10.88
C ARG A 125 17.58 14.07 -9.86
N ASP A 126 17.76 15.38 -9.83
CA ASP A 126 18.64 16.12 -8.94
C ASP A 126 17.95 16.58 -7.65
N ALA A 127 16.63 16.36 -7.53
CA ALA A 127 15.91 16.63 -6.30
C ALA A 127 16.34 15.65 -5.19
N GLU A 128 16.49 16.18 -3.98
CA GLU A 128 16.83 15.37 -2.82
C GLU A 128 15.62 14.46 -2.44
N PRO A 129 15.80 13.13 -2.29
CA PRO A 129 14.69 12.21 -2.08
C PRO A 129 13.83 12.49 -0.85
N THR A 130 14.43 12.95 0.25
CA THR A 130 13.72 13.27 1.49
C THR A 130 12.78 14.47 1.30
N ALA A 131 13.24 15.53 0.63
CA ALA A 131 12.42 16.68 0.28
C ALA A 131 11.28 16.30 -0.66
N VAL A 132 11.52 15.44 -1.65
CA VAL A 132 10.46 14.92 -2.52
C VAL A 132 9.41 14.19 -1.68
N ALA A 133 9.83 13.33 -0.76
CA ALA A 133 8.91 12.61 0.14
C ALA A 133 8.11 13.56 1.04
N GLU A 134 8.76 14.58 1.62
CA GLU A 134 8.11 15.61 2.45
C GLU A 134 7.05 16.40 1.66
N VAL A 135 7.33 16.76 0.40
CA VAL A 135 6.36 17.47 -0.46
C VAL A 135 5.19 16.57 -0.84
N VAL A 136 5.45 15.32 -1.22
CA VAL A 136 4.39 14.33 -1.46
C VAL A 136 3.53 14.15 -0.20
N GLU A 137 4.16 14.19 0.97
CA GLU A 137 3.48 14.07 2.26
C GLU A 137 2.62 15.29 2.62
N ALA A 138 3.01 16.48 2.18
CA ALA A 138 2.28 17.71 2.41
C ALA A 138 1.13 17.98 1.40
N VAL A 139 1.15 17.35 0.22
CA VAL A 139 0.16 17.56 -0.86
C VAL A 139 -1.31 17.39 -0.43
N PRO A 140 -1.70 16.41 0.42
CA PRO A 140 -3.08 16.32 0.91
C PRO A 140 -3.60 17.61 1.58
N GLN A 141 -2.74 18.34 2.30
CA GLN A 141 -3.12 19.61 2.93
C GLN A 141 -3.26 20.74 1.90
N VAL A 142 -2.39 20.77 0.89
CA VAL A 142 -2.48 21.70 -0.25
C VAL A 142 -3.80 21.49 -1.01
N LEU A 143 -4.17 20.23 -1.29
CA LEU A 143 -5.44 19.88 -1.93
C LEU A 143 -6.65 20.27 -1.08
N SER A 144 -6.57 20.12 0.24
CA SER A 144 -7.61 20.54 1.17
C SER A 144 -7.82 22.05 1.16
N LEU A 145 -6.74 22.85 1.13
CA LEU A 145 -6.83 24.30 1.00
C LEU A 145 -7.50 24.71 -0.32
N LEU A 146 -7.10 24.09 -1.44
CA LEU A 146 -7.71 24.36 -2.75
C LEU A 146 -9.21 24.03 -2.75
N GLN A 147 -9.62 22.93 -2.11
CA GLN A 147 -11.03 22.52 -2.01
C GLN A 147 -11.85 23.46 -1.14
N LEU A 148 -11.30 23.90 0.00
CA LEU A 148 -11.97 24.85 0.90
C LEU A 148 -12.06 26.27 0.32
N SER A 149 -11.09 26.66 -0.51
CA SER A 149 -11.07 27.99 -1.15
C SER A 149 -12.13 28.15 -2.23
N ALA A 150 -12.63 27.04 -2.80
CA ALA A 150 -13.66 27.00 -3.84
C ALA A 150 -13.39 27.94 -5.04
N GLY A 151 -12.11 28.13 -5.40
CA GLY A 151 -11.67 29.06 -6.45
C GLY A 151 -10.14 29.07 -6.64
N PRO A 152 -9.61 30.00 -7.45
CA PRO A 152 -8.17 30.11 -7.68
C PRO A 152 -7.40 30.50 -6.42
N VAL A 153 -6.32 29.77 -6.14
CA VAL A 153 -5.41 30.05 -5.02
C VAL A 153 -4.03 30.46 -5.56
N PRO A 154 -3.46 31.61 -5.13
CA PRO A 154 -2.12 32.02 -5.53
C PRO A 154 -1.04 31.02 -5.11
N VAL A 155 -0.10 30.72 -6.01
CA VAL A 155 1.06 29.86 -5.75
C VAL A 155 1.86 30.31 -4.51
N PRO A 156 2.09 31.61 -4.25
CA PRO A 156 2.75 32.04 -3.01
C PRO A 156 2.04 31.58 -1.73
N ALA A 157 0.70 31.57 -1.71
CA ALA A 157 -0.06 31.11 -0.55
C ALA A 157 0.07 29.58 -0.35
N LEU A 158 0.11 28.82 -1.46
CA LEU A 158 0.36 27.38 -1.41
C LEU A 158 1.78 27.06 -0.93
N LEU A 159 2.76 27.89 -1.31
CA LEU A 159 4.15 27.77 -0.89
C LEU A 159 4.33 28.02 0.60
N ASP A 160 3.65 29.03 1.15
CA ASP A 160 3.70 29.30 2.59
C ASP A 160 3.09 28.16 3.40
N LEU A 161 1.95 27.60 2.94
CA LEU A 161 1.37 26.40 3.54
C LEU A 161 2.34 25.20 3.46
N LEU A 162 2.96 24.98 2.29
CA LEU A 162 3.90 23.88 2.09
C LEU A 162 5.10 24.00 3.04
N ARG A 163 5.68 25.20 3.16
CA ARG A 163 6.80 25.47 4.09
C ARG A 163 6.42 25.15 5.53
N GLN A 164 5.25 25.62 5.96
CA GLN A 164 4.76 25.33 7.31
C GLN A 164 4.62 23.82 7.51
N ARG A 165 3.97 23.11 6.58
CA ARG A 165 3.73 21.67 6.74
C ARG A 165 5.01 20.85 6.72
N VAL A 166 5.97 21.19 5.87
CA VAL A 166 7.28 20.52 5.84
C VAL A 166 8.04 20.74 7.14
N ALA A 167 7.97 21.94 7.73
CA ALA A 167 8.56 22.20 9.04
C ALA A 167 7.92 21.33 10.14
N GLU A 168 6.58 21.23 10.16
CA GLU A 168 5.86 20.35 11.10
C GLU A 168 6.25 18.87 10.93
N LEU A 169 6.38 18.37 9.70
CA LEU A 169 6.80 16.99 9.43
C LEU A 169 8.22 16.71 9.94
N ARG A 170 9.13 17.67 9.80
CA ARG A 170 10.50 17.56 10.31
C ARG A 170 10.52 17.53 11.84
N GLU A 171 9.73 18.38 12.49
CA GLU A 171 9.58 18.38 13.95
C GLU A 171 9.03 17.04 14.45
N GLN A 172 7.96 16.52 13.83
CA GLN A 172 7.37 15.22 14.16
C GLN A 172 8.37 14.06 14.03
N ARG A 173 9.24 14.06 13.01
CA ARG A 173 10.29 13.05 12.83
C ARG A 173 11.40 13.15 13.88
N CYS A 174 11.69 14.35 14.37
CA CYS A 174 12.68 14.56 15.44
C CYS A 174 12.16 14.10 16.82
N GLU A 175 10.84 14.11 17.03
CA GLU A 175 10.24 13.73 18.31
C GLU A 175 10.13 12.22 18.54
N VAL A 176 10.28 11.37 17.52
CA VAL A 176 10.21 9.90 17.68
C VAL A 176 11.47 9.40 18.42
N PRO A 177 11.38 9.02 19.72
CA PRO A 177 12.51 8.40 20.39
C PRO A 177 12.60 6.98 19.86
N PHE A 178 13.72 6.62 19.24
CA PHE A 178 14.05 5.21 19.00
C PHE A 178 14.16 4.52 20.37
N ALA A 179 13.07 3.90 20.85
CA ALA A 179 13.07 3.01 21.99
C ALA A 179 13.76 1.71 21.57
N ALA A 180 15.08 1.75 21.43
CA ALA A 180 15.90 0.55 21.40
C ALA A 180 16.11 0.13 22.87
N ASP A 181 15.25 -0.77 23.34
CA ASP A 181 15.55 -1.62 24.49
C ASP A 181 16.73 -2.52 24.12
N GLY A 182 17.93 -2.07 24.49
CA GLY A 182 19.18 -2.79 24.30
C GLY A 182 20.35 -1.89 24.69
N GLU A 183 21.24 -2.40 25.52
CA GLU A 183 22.41 -1.72 26.10
C GLU A 183 23.42 -1.26 25.03
N ALA A 184 23.06 -0.26 24.23
CA ALA A 184 24.01 0.48 23.40
C ALA A 184 24.67 1.57 24.27
N GLY A 185 25.99 1.44 24.48
CA GLY A 185 26.79 2.34 25.31
C GLY A 185 26.68 3.81 24.87
N GLU A 186 26.84 4.72 25.83
CA GLU A 186 26.68 6.18 25.67
C GLU A 186 27.49 6.76 24.50
N GLU A 187 28.64 6.17 24.16
CA GLU A 187 29.45 6.58 23.01
C GLU A 187 28.82 6.25 21.65
N GLU A 188 28.09 5.15 21.53
CA GLU A 188 27.42 4.76 20.29
C GLU A 188 26.19 5.63 20.06
N ARG A 189 25.49 6.00 21.14
CA ARG A 189 24.41 7.00 21.13
C ARG A 189 24.93 8.38 20.75
N ALA A 190 26.08 8.82 21.28
CA ALA A 190 26.70 10.09 20.90
C ALA A 190 27.16 10.10 19.42
N ARG A 191 27.68 8.99 18.91
CA ARG A 191 28.05 8.84 17.48
C ARG A 191 26.84 8.71 16.55
N ALA A 192 25.71 8.20 17.04
CA ALA A 192 24.44 8.19 16.32
C ALA A 192 23.82 9.59 16.28
N HIS A 193 23.80 10.30 17.42
CA HIS A 193 23.36 11.70 17.50
C HIS A 193 24.22 12.61 16.61
N ALA A 194 25.55 12.50 16.65
CA ALA A 194 26.43 13.29 15.79
C ALA A 194 26.27 12.96 14.29
N ARG A 195 25.93 11.71 13.93
CA ARG A 195 25.59 11.31 12.56
C ARG A 195 24.20 11.82 12.14
N GLN A 196 23.26 11.91 13.06
CA GLN A 196 21.92 12.41 12.85
C GLN A 196 21.91 13.95 12.73
N GLU A 197 22.70 14.66 13.56
CA GLU A 197 22.98 16.10 13.43
C GLU A 197 23.73 16.41 12.12
N GLY A 198 24.69 15.57 11.73
CA GLY A 198 25.39 15.69 10.44
C GLY A 198 24.52 15.38 9.21
N SER A 199 23.41 14.66 9.39
CA SER A 199 22.42 14.38 8.35
C SER A 199 21.30 15.43 8.30
N ALA A 200 20.88 15.96 9.45
CA ALA A 200 19.97 17.10 9.55
C ALA A 200 20.59 18.37 8.94
N ALA A 201 21.92 18.48 8.94
CA ALA A 201 22.67 19.55 8.30
C ALA A 201 22.80 19.43 6.77
N ARG A 202 22.32 18.33 6.14
CA ARG A 202 22.02 18.36 4.69
C ARG A 202 20.60 18.88 4.51
N ASP A 203 20.41 20.08 5.03
CA ASP A 203 19.22 20.87 4.90
C ASP A 203 18.92 21.01 3.40
N THR A 204 17.79 20.48 2.96
CA THR A 204 17.18 20.95 1.72
C THR A 204 16.83 22.39 2.00
N GLY A 205 17.75 23.29 1.63
CA GLY A 205 17.62 24.69 1.93
C GLY A 205 16.24 25.18 1.50
N PRO A 206 15.62 26.13 2.22
CA PRO A 206 14.28 26.67 1.92
C PRO A 206 14.10 27.13 0.46
N ASP A 207 15.19 27.27 -0.29
CA ASP A 207 15.27 27.60 -1.71
C ASP A 207 14.84 26.47 -2.67
N ALA A 208 14.77 25.20 -2.25
CA ALA A 208 14.35 24.08 -3.12
C ALA A 208 12.82 23.86 -3.16
N LEU A 209 12.10 24.25 -2.11
CA LEU A 209 10.65 24.04 -1.99
C LEU A 209 9.81 24.71 -3.09
N PRO A 210 10.13 25.91 -3.59
CA PRO A 210 9.39 26.51 -4.71
C PRO A 210 9.37 25.62 -5.95
N GLY A 211 10.53 25.09 -6.36
CA GLY A 211 10.61 24.19 -7.53
C GLY A 211 9.90 22.85 -7.32
N LEU A 212 9.88 22.34 -6.08
CA LEU A 212 9.13 21.13 -5.75
C LEU A 212 7.62 21.36 -5.67
N LEU A 213 7.18 22.56 -5.26
CA LEU A 213 5.77 22.94 -5.35
C LEU A 213 5.34 23.00 -6.82
N ASP A 214 6.13 23.64 -7.68
CA ASP A 214 5.85 23.70 -9.11
C ASP A 214 5.76 22.29 -9.71
N TRP A 215 6.71 21.40 -9.40
CA TRP A 215 6.65 19.99 -9.77
C TRP A 215 5.36 19.29 -9.30
N ALA A 216 4.97 19.48 -8.03
CA ALA A 216 3.77 18.86 -7.49
C ALA A 216 2.50 19.37 -8.18
N LEU A 217 2.41 20.68 -8.42
CA LEU A 217 1.30 21.32 -9.11
C LEU A 217 1.22 20.87 -10.58
N GLU A 218 2.34 20.79 -11.30
CA GLU A 218 2.42 20.27 -12.66
C GLU A 218 2.01 18.79 -12.72
N GLY A 219 2.46 17.98 -11.75
CA GLY A 219 2.09 16.57 -11.63
C GLY A 219 0.59 16.38 -11.45
N LEU A 220 -0.03 17.12 -10.52
CA LEU A 220 -1.48 17.13 -10.27
C LEU A 220 -2.26 17.64 -11.49
N ALA A 221 -1.76 18.67 -12.18
CA ALA A 221 -2.35 19.16 -13.42
C ALA A 221 -2.28 18.10 -14.53
N SER A 222 -1.16 17.37 -14.62
CA SER A 222 -0.95 16.35 -15.66
C SER A 222 -1.95 15.19 -15.56
N VAL A 223 -2.45 14.89 -14.36
CA VAL A 223 -3.50 13.88 -14.10
C VAL A 223 -4.90 14.50 -14.06
N GLY A 224 -5.05 15.79 -14.38
CA GLY A 224 -6.35 16.47 -14.50
C GLY A 224 -7.00 16.82 -13.16
N ALA A 225 -6.26 16.84 -12.06
CA ALA A 225 -6.80 17.18 -10.74
C ALA A 225 -7.02 18.69 -10.57
N LEU A 226 -6.16 19.50 -11.20
CA LEU A 226 -6.22 20.96 -11.13
C LEU A 226 -5.81 21.59 -12.47
N THR A 227 -6.08 22.88 -12.61
CA THR A 227 -5.57 23.74 -13.69
C THR A 227 -4.65 24.79 -13.11
N LEU A 228 -3.61 25.14 -13.87
CA LEU A 228 -2.68 26.23 -13.55
C LEU A 228 -3.00 27.43 -14.44
N GLY A 229 -3.19 28.59 -13.82
CA GLY A 229 -3.35 29.91 -14.45
C GLY A 229 -2.22 30.85 -14.04
N ASP A 230 -2.39 32.15 -14.24
CA ASP A 230 -1.39 33.21 -13.99
C ASP A 230 -0.87 33.25 -12.53
N GLY A 231 0.02 32.32 -12.17
CA GLY A 231 0.51 32.14 -10.81
C GLY A 231 -0.53 31.60 -9.82
N GLN A 232 -1.57 30.91 -10.31
CA GLN A 232 -2.64 30.36 -9.47
C GLN A 232 -2.98 28.91 -9.83
N ALA A 233 -3.42 28.13 -8.84
CA ALA A 233 -3.95 26.77 -9.04
C ALA A 233 -5.44 26.73 -8.70
N THR A 234 -6.22 25.94 -9.44
CA THR A 234 -7.66 25.74 -9.20
C THR A 234 -8.01 24.28 -9.41
N LEU A 235 -8.74 23.65 -8.48
CA LEU A 235 -9.22 22.28 -8.68
C LEU A 235 -10.18 22.21 -9.86
N THR A 236 -10.03 21.16 -10.68
CA THR A 236 -11.07 20.82 -11.66
C THR A 236 -12.31 20.30 -10.93
N PRO A 237 -13.49 20.23 -11.57
CA PRO A 237 -14.66 19.60 -10.95
C PRO A 237 -14.39 18.16 -10.51
N LEU A 238 -13.57 17.41 -11.27
CA LEU A 238 -13.14 16.07 -10.94
C LEU A 238 -12.17 16.03 -9.73
N GLY A 239 -11.20 16.93 -9.69
CA GLY A 239 -10.31 17.13 -8.54
C GLY A 239 -11.07 17.49 -7.27
N ASN A 240 -11.95 18.48 -7.35
CA ASN A 240 -12.79 18.92 -6.24
C ASN A 240 -13.65 17.78 -5.67
N TRP A 241 -14.28 17.00 -6.56
CA TRP A 241 -15.05 15.83 -6.15
C TRP A 241 -14.19 14.80 -5.39
N ALA A 242 -13.00 14.46 -5.89
CA ALA A 242 -12.17 13.46 -5.24
C ALA A 242 -11.57 13.94 -3.91
N VAL A 243 -11.14 15.20 -3.83
CA VAL A 243 -10.69 15.77 -2.56
C VAL A 243 -11.83 15.78 -1.56
N TRP A 244 -13.05 16.17 -1.97
CA TRP A 244 -14.21 16.08 -1.10
C TRP A 244 -14.49 14.64 -0.64
N VAL A 245 -14.45 13.64 -1.54
CA VAL A 245 -14.62 12.23 -1.15
C VAL A 245 -13.58 11.80 -0.11
N LYS A 246 -12.31 12.22 -0.27
CA LYS A 246 -11.24 11.92 0.68
C LYS A 246 -11.46 12.62 2.02
N LEU A 247 -11.79 13.90 2.02
CA LEU A 247 -12.13 14.65 3.24
C LEU A 247 -13.34 14.06 3.95
N GLU A 248 -14.36 13.63 3.21
CA GLU A 248 -15.53 12.99 3.81
C GLU A 248 -15.17 11.62 4.39
N GLN A 249 -14.32 10.83 3.71
CA GLN A 249 -13.79 9.59 4.26
C GLN A 249 -13.00 9.83 5.54
N ILE A 250 -12.20 10.91 5.60
CA ILE A 250 -11.54 11.37 6.82
C ILE A 250 -12.59 11.72 7.87
N CYS A 251 -13.58 12.57 7.61
CA CYS A 251 -14.59 12.93 8.60
C CYS A 251 -15.37 11.71 9.14
N VAL A 252 -15.71 10.75 8.27
CA VAL A 252 -16.34 9.49 8.67
C VAL A 252 -15.41 8.65 9.53
N ALA A 253 -14.15 8.54 9.15
CA ALA A 253 -13.12 7.82 9.87
C ALA A 253 -12.80 8.44 11.25
N ALA A 254 -12.79 9.77 11.36
CA ALA A 254 -12.57 10.48 12.62
C ALA A 254 -13.74 10.27 13.59
N GLN A 255 -14.93 10.02 13.03
CA GLN A 255 -16.13 9.66 13.78
C GLN A 255 -16.27 8.14 13.95
N SER A 256 -15.29 7.35 13.50
CA SER A 256 -15.32 5.91 13.73
C SER A 256 -15.31 5.66 15.24
N PRO A 257 -16.11 4.71 15.74
CA PRO A 257 -16.09 4.36 17.15
C PRO A 257 -14.71 3.88 17.64
N ALA A 258 -13.87 3.45 16.71
CA ALA A 258 -12.54 2.89 16.96
C ALA A 258 -11.45 3.98 17.01
N GLY A 259 -11.59 5.08 16.26
CA GLY A 259 -10.71 6.26 16.37
C GLY A 259 -9.28 6.05 15.84
N HIS A 260 -9.03 5.05 15.00
CA HIS A 260 -7.66 4.69 14.60
C HIS A 260 -7.02 5.56 13.51
N MET A 261 -7.75 6.55 12.98
CA MET A 261 -7.28 7.30 11.82
C MET A 261 -5.96 8.04 12.07
N GLU A 262 -5.77 8.60 13.26
CA GLU A 262 -4.55 9.34 13.63
C GLU A 262 -3.45 8.42 14.18
N GLN A 263 -3.72 7.13 14.31
CA GLN A 263 -2.80 6.17 14.91
C GLN A 263 -1.74 5.70 13.91
N SER A 264 -0.68 5.11 14.47
CA SER A 264 0.30 4.35 13.70
C SER A 264 -0.36 3.18 12.96
N ALA A 265 0.30 2.67 11.92
CA ALA A 265 -0.12 1.45 11.22
C ALA A 265 -0.24 0.29 12.21
N GLU A 266 0.71 0.18 13.14
CA GLU A 266 0.75 -0.90 14.11
C GLU A 266 -0.47 -0.87 15.04
N ASP A 267 -0.77 0.29 15.61
CA ASP A 267 -1.90 0.44 16.54
C ASP A 267 -3.24 0.31 15.82
N MET A 268 -3.34 0.82 14.60
CA MET A 268 -4.51 0.60 13.74
C MET A 268 -4.73 -0.89 13.47
N LEU A 269 -3.68 -1.63 13.10
CA LEU A 269 -3.78 -3.06 12.83
C LEU A 269 -4.09 -3.87 14.11
N ARG A 270 -3.50 -3.52 15.26
CA ARG A 270 -3.86 -4.08 16.58
C ARG A 270 -5.34 -3.87 16.90
N GLY A 271 -5.85 -2.66 16.64
CA GLY A 271 -7.26 -2.33 16.78
C GLY A 271 -8.19 -3.18 15.89
N CYS A 272 -7.67 -3.71 14.79
CA CYS A 272 -8.41 -4.53 13.84
C CYS A 272 -8.40 -6.04 14.15
N VAL A 273 -7.56 -6.53 15.07
CA VAL A 273 -7.37 -7.97 15.35
C VAL A 273 -8.68 -8.74 15.61
N ARG A 274 -9.66 -8.11 16.27
CA ARG A 274 -10.95 -8.73 16.61
C ARG A 274 -12.09 -8.39 15.65
N LEU A 275 -11.78 -7.68 14.56
CA LEU A 275 -12.78 -7.29 13.57
C LEU A 275 -12.97 -8.38 12.52
N THR A 276 -14.19 -8.47 11.99
CA THR A 276 -14.42 -9.26 10.78
C THR A 276 -13.82 -8.55 9.54
N PRO A 277 -13.57 -9.25 8.42
CA PRO A 277 -12.88 -8.66 7.27
C PRO A 277 -13.51 -7.39 6.71
N GLY A 278 -14.83 -7.29 6.69
CA GLY A 278 -15.56 -6.11 6.20
C GLY A 278 -15.27 -4.85 7.02
N PRO A 279 -15.53 -4.86 8.34
CA PRO A 279 -15.16 -3.79 9.27
C PRO A 279 -13.66 -3.46 9.27
N ALA A 280 -12.76 -4.46 9.30
CA ALA A 280 -11.32 -4.21 9.25
C ALA A 280 -10.93 -3.46 7.96
N ARG A 281 -11.49 -3.86 6.81
CA ARG A 281 -11.27 -3.16 5.54
C ARG A 281 -11.83 -1.74 5.52
N ALA A 282 -12.86 -1.44 6.32
CA ALA A 282 -13.33 -0.07 6.49
C ALA A 282 -12.33 0.77 7.29
N GLU A 283 -11.75 0.22 8.37
CA GLU A 283 -10.68 0.85 9.14
C GLU A 283 -9.42 1.10 8.29
N TYR A 284 -9.01 0.14 7.44
CA TYR A 284 -7.86 0.34 6.53
C TYR A 284 -8.11 1.50 5.57
N ARG A 285 -9.31 1.57 4.96
CA ARG A 285 -9.66 2.68 4.06
C ARG A 285 -9.69 4.02 4.79
N ALA A 286 -10.22 4.03 6.01
CA ALA A 286 -10.27 5.20 6.88
C ALA A 286 -8.87 5.73 7.21
N TRP A 287 -7.98 4.84 7.63
CA TRP A 287 -6.59 5.13 7.94
C TRP A 287 -5.80 5.60 6.71
N LEU A 288 -5.97 4.93 5.57
CA LEU A 288 -5.36 5.31 4.29
C LEU A 288 -5.84 6.67 3.76
N ALA A 289 -7.10 7.04 4.00
CA ALA A 289 -7.66 8.30 3.51
C ALA A 289 -6.97 9.53 4.12
N ALA A 290 -6.41 9.40 5.32
CA ALA A 290 -5.82 10.50 6.08
C ALA A 290 -4.33 10.73 5.82
N ARG A 291 -3.70 9.95 4.93
CA ARG A 291 -2.25 9.97 4.74
C ARG A 291 -1.82 9.70 3.30
N PRO A 292 -0.58 10.08 2.91
CA PRO A 292 -0.05 9.79 1.58
C PRO A 292 0.21 8.30 1.40
N VAL A 293 -0.02 7.80 0.18
CA VAL A 293 0.08 6.37 -0.14
C VAL A 293 1.50 5.82 0.09
N GLY A 294 2.54 6.55 -0.31
CA GLY A 294 3.93 6.11 -0.11
C GLY A 294 4.28 5.90 1.36
N SER A 295 3.92 6.86 2.22
CA SER A 295 4.13 6.77 3.68
C SER A 295 3.34 5.59 4.27
N ALA A 296 2.07 5.44 3.89
CA ALA A 296 1.24 4.32 4.31
C ALA A 296 1.84 2.94 3.95
N VAL A 297 2.33 2.79 2.72
CA VAL A 297 2.95 1.53 2.27
C VAL A 297 4.22 1.22 3.07
N ALA A 298 5.07 2.22 3.29
CA ALA A 298 6.29 2.07 4.08
C ALA A 298 5.98 1.67 5.53
N GLU A 299 4.98 2.32 6.15
CA GLU A 299 4.56 2.05 7.53
C GLU A 299 3.95 0.64 7.67
N LEU A 300 3.10 0.21 6.73
CA LEU A 300 2.53 -1.14 6.72
C LEU A 300 3.61 -2.22 6.55
N LEU A 301 4.58 -1.99 5.65
CA LEU A 301 5.71 -2.92 5.48
C LEU A 301 6.63 -2.94 6.71
N ALA A 302 6.80 -1.81 7.41
CA ALA A 302 7.53 -1.78 8.67
C ALA A 302 6.86 -2.65 9.73
N VAL A 303 5.54 -2.58 9.87
CA VAL A 303 4.78 -3.48 10.77
C VAL A 303 4.93 -4.94 10.34
N ALA A 304 4.86 -5.21 9.03
CA ALA A 304 4.98 -6.57 8.52
C ALA A 304 6.34 -7.23 8.86
N ARG A 305 7.42 -6.43 8.92
CA ARG A 305 8.76 -6.90 9.33
C ARG A 305 8.88 -7.23 10.81
N GLY A 306 7.94 -6.77 11.64
CA GLY A 306 7.91 -7.07 13.07
C GLY A 306 7.68 -8.55 13.37
N ASP A 307 7.76 -8.90 14.65
CA ASP A 307 7.70 -10.29 15.10
C ASP A 307 6.27 -10.87 15.16
N ASP A 308 5.25 -10.02 15.13
CA ASP A 308 3.84 -10.43 15.24
C ASP A 308 3.30 -10.94 13.90
N ALA A 309 3.14 -12.25 13.81
CA ALA A 309 2.66 -12.93 12.60
C ALA A 309 1.23 -12.53 12.19
N LEU A 310 0.37 -12.18 13.16
CA LEU A 310 -0.98 -11.72 12.85
C LEU A 310 -0.93 -10.33 12.23
N LEU A 311 -0.20 -9.40 12.84
CA LEU A 311 -0.05 -8.05 12.31
C LEU A 311 0.62 -8.05 10.93
N ARG A 312 1.56 -8.97 10.68
CA ARG A 312 2.13 -9.18 9.35
C ARG A 312 1.08 -9.54 8.31
N GLY A 313 0.20 -10.49 8.61
CA GLY A 313 -0.92 -10.83 7.72
C GLY A 313 -1.87 -9.66 7.48
N LEU A 314 -2.26 -8.95 8.56
CA LEU A 314 -3.17 -7.80 8.45
C LEU A 314 -2.54 -6.62 7.68
N ALA A 315 -1.22 -6.42 7.77
CA ALA A 315 -0.52 -5.42 6.98
C ALA A 315 -0.65 -5.70 5.48
N PHE A 316 -0.53 -6.96 5.05
CA PHE A 316 -0.74 -7.34 3.65
C PHE A 316 -2.21 -7.23 3.21
N GLU A 317 -3.18 -7.45 4.10
CA GLU A 317 -4.59 -7.12 3.84
C GLU A 317 -4.82 -5.62 3.62
N ALA A 318 -4.16 -4.76 4.40
CA ALA A 318 -4.21 -3.32 4.20
C ALA A 318 -3.51 -2.91 2.88
N LEU A 319 -2.38 -3.53 2.51
CA LEU A 319 -1.71 -3.32 1.23
C LEU A 319 -2.61 -3.71 0.03
N ARG A 320 -3.48 -4.73 0.15
CA ARG A 320 -4.50 -5.05 -0.87
C ARG A 320 -5.50 -3.92 -1.07
N VAL A 321 -5.77 -3.12 -0.04
CA VAL A 321 -6.63 -1.92 -0.15
C VAL A 321 -5.90 -0.80 -0.91
N VAL A 322 -4.58 -0.68 -0.74
CA VAL A 322 -3.74 0.28 -1.48
C VAL A 322 -3.69 -0.07 -2.98
N GLY A 323 -3.49 -1.35 -3.31
CA GLY A 323 -3.44 -1.83 -4.69
C GLY A 323 -2.13 -1.45 -5.41
N GLY A 324 -2.22 -1.14 -6.71
CA GLY A 324 -1.02 -1.06 -7.59
C GLY A 324 0.03 -0.02 -7.23
N ALA A 325 -0.32 0.97 -6.41
CA ALA A 325 0.66 1.91 -5.87
C ALA A 325 1.67 1.24 -4.90
N ALA A 326 1.31 0.11 -4.29
CA ALA A 326 2.19 -0.68 -3.43
C ALA A 326 3.07 -1.70 -4.19
N GLU A 327 2.83 -1.93 -5.49
CA GLU A 327 3.42 -3.05 -6.23
C GLU A 327 4.96 -3.06 -6.18
N ALA A 328 5.59 -1.90 -6.38
CA ALA A 328 7.04 -1.79 -6.40
C ALA A 328 7.67 -2.18 -5.04
N GLU A 329 7.10 -1.65 -3.95
CA GLU A 329 7.58 -1.92 -2.59
C GLU A 329 7.30 -3.38 -2.18
N VAL A 330 6.15 -3.94 -2.57
CA VAL A 330 5.83 -5.36 -2.31
C VAL A 330 6.77 -6.28 -3.09
N ARG A 331 7.15 -5.93 -4.32
CA ARG A 331 8.11 -6.70 -5.12
C ARG A 331 9.50 -6.71 -4.46
N THR A 332 9.94 -5.57 -3.91
CA THR A 332 11.16 -5.50 -3.10
C THR A 332 11.06 -6.33 -1.83
N ALA A 333 9.92 -6.26 -1.13
CA ALA A 333 9.68 -7.05 0.09
C ALA A 333 9.68 -8.57 -0.17
N ALA A 334 9.47 -9.02 -1.41
CA ALA A 334 9.55 -10.44 -1.75
C ALA A 334 10.96 -11.04 -1.60
N ASP A 335 12.00 -10.21 -1.54
CA ASP A 335 13.37 -10.65 -1.27
C ASP A 335 13.66 -10.85 0.24
N GLU A 336 12.76 -10.38 1.11
CA GLU A 336 12.88 -10.55 2.55
C GLU A 336 12.23 -11.86 3.00
N PRO A 337 12.98 -12.82 3.59
CA PRO A 337 12.43 -14.13 3.99
C PRO A 337 11.11 -14.10 4.79
N PRO A 338 10.94 -13.24 5.82
CA PRO A 338 9.69 -13.23 6.60
C PRO A 338 8.49 -12.67 5.83
N LEU A 339 8.71 -11.85 4.80
CA LEU A 339 7.65 -11.21 4.03
C LEU A 339 7.34 -11.96 2.74
N ARG A 340 8.31 -12.72 2.23
CA ARG A 340 8.27 -13.35 0.91
C ARG A 340 6.98 -14.11 0.62
N PRO A 341 6.48 -15.02 1.49
CA PRO A 341 5.24 -15.74 1.19
C PRO A 341 4.03 -14.81 1.05
N TYR A 342 3.94 -13.77 1.90
CA TYR A 342 2.87 -12.78 1.83
C TYR A 342 2.96 -11.90 0.59
N ALA A 343 4.17 -11.47 0.23
CA ALA A 343 4.43 -10.69 -0.97
C ALA A 343 4.08 -11.47 -2.24
N LEU A 344 4.43 -12.76 -2.31
CA LEU A 344 4.08 -13.62 -3.44
C LEU A 344 2.56 -13.79 -3.59
N LEU A 345 1.84 -14.03 -2.50
CA LEU A 345 0.37 -14.10 -2.53
C LEU A 345 -0.27 -12.77 -2.94
N TRP A 346 0.26 -11.65 -2.41
CA TRP A 346 -0.21 -10.32 -2.76
C TRP A 346 0.00 -10.03 -4.25
N LEU A 347 1.19 -10.34 -4.77
CA LEU A 347 1.53 -10.17 -6.18
C LEU A 347 0.65 -11.06 -7.04
N ALA A 348 0.49 -12.34 -6.71
CA ALA A 348 -0.37 -13.26 -7.46
C ALA A 348 -1.81 -12.73 -7.60
N GLU A 349 -2.41 -12.27 -6.51
CA GLU A 349 -3.75 -11.66 -6.55
C GLU A 349 -3.75 -10.34 -7.33
N HIS A 350 -2.73 -9.50 -7.15
CA HIS A 350 -2.61 -8.24 -7.89
C HIS A 350 -2.49 -8.46 -9.40
N GLU A 351 -1.82 -9.53 -9.80
CA GLU A 351 -1.65 -10.01 -11.17
C GLU A 351 -2.88 -10.79 -11.70
N GLY A 352 -3.91 -10.95 -10.86
CA GLY A 352 -5.21 -11.52 -11.23
C GLY A 352 -5.26 -13.05 -11.21
N ALA A 353 -4.43 -13.71 -10.40
CA ALA A 353 -4.58 -15.13 -10.10
C ALA A 353 -5.94 -15.41 -9.43
N ASP A 354 -6.50 -16.59 -9.67
CA ASP A 354 -7.69 -17.03 -8.94
C ASP A 354 -7.34 -17.13 -7.44
N PRO A 355 -8.14 -16.53 -6.53
CA PRO A 355 -7.93 -16.68 -5.09
C PRO A 355 -7.79 -18.14 -4.63
N ASP A 356 -8.47 -19.08 -5.29
CA ASP A 356 -8.41 -20.51 -4.95
C ASP A 356 -7.09 -21.17 -5.41
N GLU A 357 -6.44 -20.61 -6.44
CA GLU A 357 -5.15 -21.09 -6.99
C GLU A 357 -3.96 -20.27 -6.48
N ALA A 358 -4.19 -19.16 -5.78
CA ALA A 358 -3.13 -18.24 -5.37
C ALA A 358 -2.07 -18.92 -4.49
N ALA A 359 -2.44 -19.95 -3.72
CA ALA A 359 -1.50 -20.72 -2.89
C ALA A 359 -0.49 -21.54 -3.73
N ASP A 360 -0.81 -21.86 -4.99
CA ASP A 360 0.05 -22.68 -5.87
C ASP A 360 1.30 -21.92 -6.33
N VAL A 361 1.36 -20.60 -6.15
CA VAL A 361 2.56 -19.80 -6.43
C VAL A 361 3.66 -20.02 -5.39
N LEU A 362 3.30 -20.56 -4.22
CA LEU A 362 4.22 -20.79 -3.13
C LEU A 362 4.97 -22.10 -3.32
N THR A 363 6.27 -22.07 -3.13
CA THR A 363 7.04 -23.29 -2.89
C THR A 363 6.56 -23.96 -1.61
N ARG A 364 6.93 -25.24 -1.46
CA ARG A 364 6.62 -25.98 -0.24
C ARG A 364 7.21 -25.32 1.01
N GLU A 365 8.40 -24.76 0.92
CA GLU A 365 9.07 -24.07 2.03
C GLU A 365 8.29 -22.82 2.45
N GLU A 366 7.84 -22.02 1.48
CA GLU A 366 7.04 -20.80 1.72
C GLU A 366 5.64 -21.11 2.27
N ALA A 367 5.01 -22.18 1.80
CA ALA A 367 3.74 -22.65 2.36
C ALA A 367 3.89 -23.11 3.81
N THR A 368 4.97 -23.83 4.15
CA THR A 368 5.26 -24.23 5.53
C THR A 368 5.63 -23.03 6.40
N TRP A 369 6.29 -22.00 5.86
CA TRP A 369 6.52 -20.73 6.56
C TRP A 369 5.19 -20.09 7.01
N LEU A 370 4.23 -19.92 6.09
CA LEU A 370 2.90 -19.38 6.42
C LEU A 370 2.12 -20.25 7.41
N TRP A 371 2.30 -21.58 7.34
CA TRP A 371 1.70 -22.48 8.31
C TRP A 371 2.24 -22.20 9.72
N VAL A 372 3.54 -21.97 9.88
CA VAL A 372 4.14 -21.61 11.19
C VAL A 372 3.67 -20.24 11.64
N ASP A 373 3.59 -19.25 10.76
CA ASP A 373 3.09 -17.91 11.07
C ASP A 373 1.62 -17.93 11.52
N THR A 374 0.78 -18.73 10.85
CA THR A 374 -0.62 -18.90 11.25
C THR A 374 -0.72 -19.52 12.64
N ALA A 375 0.11 -20.52 12.94
CA ALA A 375 0.18 -21.10 14.27
C ALA A 375 0.66 -20.08 15.32
N ALA A 376 1.68 -19.27 14.99
CA ALA A 376 2.19 -18.22 15.88
C ALA A 376 1.13 -17.14 16.16
N ALA A 377 0.37 -16.73 15.15
CA ALA A 377 -0.76 -15.82 15.30
C ALA A 377 -1.83 -16.37 16.24
N VAL A 378 -2.16 -17.67 16.15
CA VAL A 378 -3.10 -18.33 17.07
C VAL A 378 -2.54 -18.40 18.49
N VAL A 379 -1.24 -18.64 18.66
CA VAL A 379 -0.59 -18.66 19.98
C VAL A 379 -0.68 -17.30 20.68
N ASP A 380 -0.48 -16.22 19.94
CA ASP A 380 -0.43 -14.87 20.51
C ASP A 380 -1.82 -14.23 20.67
N HIS A 381 -2.76 -14.51 19.76
CA HIS A 381 -4.03 -13.78 19.65
C HIS A 381 -5.28 -14.66 19.65
N GLY A 382 -5.13 -15.98 19.56
CA GLY A 382 -6.22 -16.94 19.38
C GLY A 382 -6.52 -17.79 20.61
N GLU A 383 -7.50 -18.69 20.45
CA GLU A 383 -7.82 -19.71 21.45
C GLU A 383 -7.02 -20.99 21.18
N SER A 384 -6.61 -21.70 22.24
CA SER A 384 -5.73 -22.87 22.13
C SER A 384 -6.32 -24.03 21.33
N ASP A 385 -7.65 -24.14 21.22
CA ASP A 385 -8.31 -25.18 20.43
C ASP A 385 -8.13 -24.96 18.91
N LEU A 386 -8.05 -23.70 18.47
CA LEU A 386 -7.74 -23.35 17.08
C LEU A 386 -6.35 -23.82 16.67
N LEU A 387 -5.41 -23.87 17.61
CA LEU A 387 -4.05 -24.34 17.36
C LEU A 387 -4.02 -25.84 17.04
N VAL A 388 -4.86 -26.63 17.71
CA VAL A 388 -5.01 -28.06 17.44
C VAL A 388 -5.68 -28.28 16.08
N ARG A 389 -6.75 -27.53 15.77
CA ARG A 389 -7.40 -27.61 14.44
C ARG A 389 -6.45 -27.22 13.31
N HIS A 390 -5.59 -26.24 13.53
CA HIS A 390 -4.57 -25.82 12.58
C HIS A 390 -3.56 -26.96 12.30
N LEU A 391 -3.17 -27.71 13.34
CA LEU A 391 -2.37 -28.94 13.19
C LEU A 391 -3.06 -30.01 12.36
N GLU A 392 -4.35 -30.23 12.57
CA GLU A 392 -5.15 -31.22 11.81
C GLU A 392 -5.33 -30.82 10.34
N SER A 393 -5.29 -29.52 10.03
CA SER A 393 -5.38 -28.99 8.66
C SER A 393 -4.08 -29.07 7.85
N ALA A 394 -2.98 -29.56 8.45
CA ALA A 394 -1.68 -29.61 7.81
C ALA A 394 -1.67 -30.50 6.55
N VAL A 395 -1.15 -29.95 5.45
CA VAL A 395 -1.13 -30.56 4.10
C VAL A 395 -0.16 -31.75 4.00
N GLN A 396 0.69 -31.96 4.99
CA GLN A 396 1.77 -32.95 5.04
C GLN A 396 1.29 -34.40 5.19
N GLY A 397 -0.02 -34.62 5.39
CA GLY A 397 -0.65 -35.95 5.47
C GLY A 397 -0.29 -36.76 6.72
N THR A 398 0.87 -36.50 7.36
CA THR A 398 1.27 -37.08 8.66
C THR A 398 2.01 -36.05 9.51
N VAL A 399 1.84 -36.15 10.83
CA VAL A 399 2.47 -35.24 11.79
C VAL A 399 4.01 -35.35 11.82
N PRO A 400 4.65 -36.53 11.70
CA PRO A 400 6.12 -36.61 11.62
C PRO A 400 6.69 -35.85 10.42
N ALA A 401 6.08 -35.97 9.23
CA ALA A 401 6.52 -35.24 8.05
C ALA A 401 6.39 -33.72 8.23
N LEU A 402 5.31 -33.25 8.87
CA LEU A 402 5.15 -31.85 9.27
C LEU A 402 6.24 -31.39 10.22
N LEU A 403 6.55 -32.17 11.25
CA LEU A 403 7.60 -31.81 12.20
C LEU A 403 8.98 -31.75 11.52
N ASP A 404 9.27 -32.59 10.54
CA ASP A 404 10.52 -32.52 9.78
C ASP A 404 10.58 -31.25 8.92
N GLU A 405 9.49 -30.91 8.22
CA GLU A 405 9.40 -29.70 7.40
C GLU A 405 9.50 -28.42 8.25
N VAL A 406 8.73 -28.32 9.34
CA VAL A 406 8.73 -27.15 10.24
C VAL A 406 10.11 -26.90 10.86
N ARG A 407 10.91 -27.95 11.06
CA ARG A 407 12.30 -27.83 11.51
C ARG A 407 13.21 -27.31 10.40
N ALA A 408 13.04 -27.78 9.17
CA ALA A 408 13.86 -27.40 8.02
C ALA A 408 13.71 -25.92 7.61
N VAL A 409 12.50 -25.36 7.76
CA VAL A 409 12.19 -23.96 7.39
C VAL A 409 12.91 -22.93 8.28
N ARG A 410 13.40 -23.32 9.47
CA ARG A 410 14.14 -22.45 10.41
C ARG A 410 13.40 -21.13 10.75
N HIS A 411 12.08 -21.20 10.89
CA HIS A 411 11.27 -20.06 11.29
C HIS A 411 11.59 -19.63 12.74
N PRO A 412 11.74 -18.32 13.05
CA PRO A 412 12.08 -17.85 14.39
C PRO A 412 11.09 -18.30 15.47
N ARG A 413 9.80 -18.40 15.12
CA ARG A 413 8.71 -18.81 16.01
C ARG A 413 8.52 -20.33 16.14
N THR A 414 9.31 -21.15 15.46
CA THR A 414 9.12 -22.62 15.44
C THR A 414 9.09 -23.21 16.85
N VAL A 415 10.04 -22.88 17.71
CA VAL A 415 10.12 -23.46 19.07
C VAL A 415 8.87 -23.12 19.87
N GLN A 416 8.44 -21.84 19.86
CA GLN A 416 7.26 -21.40 20.60
C GLN A 416 5.98 -22.08 20.11
N VAL A 417 5.80 -22.17 18.79
CA VAL A 417 4.66 -22.85 18.18
C VAL A 417 4.61 -24.32 18.58
N LEU A 418 5.73 -25.05 18.51
CA LEU A 418 5.78 -26.45 18.89
C LEU A 418 5.51 -26.65 20.38
N VAL A 419 6.03 -25.79 21.26
CA VAL A 419 5.75 -25.85 22.70
C VAL A 419 4.26 -25.64 22.98
N ALA A 420 3.64 -24.63 22.36
CA ALA A 420 2.23 -24.33 22.54
C ALA A 420 1.33 -25.46 21.98
N LEU A 421 1.66 -26.00 20.80
CA LEU A 421 0.97 -27.14 20.21
C LEU A 421 1.02 -28.35 21.14
N ALA A 422 2.20 -28.66 21.69
CA ALA A 422 2.33 -29.79 22.59
C ALA A 422 1.57 -29.62 23.92
N ALA A 423 1.39 -28.38 24.37
CA ALA A 423 0.59 -28.08 25.56
C ALA A 423 -0.93 -28.18 25.29
N ALA A 424 -1.36 -27.82 24.07
CA ALA A 424 -2.77 -27.84 23.68
C ALA A 424 -3.27 -29.21 23.20
N HIS A 425 -2.39 -30.09 22.70
CA HIS A 425 -2.80 -31.32 22.03
C HIS A 425 -3.41 -32.37 22.99
N PRO A 426 -4.60 -32.93 22.70
CA PRO A 426 -5.28 -33.87 23.60
C PRO A 426 -4.63 -35.27 23.65
N ASP A 427 -3.97 -35.71 22.57
CA ASP A 427 -3.24 -36.99 22.55
C ASP A 427 -1.85 -36.84 23.23
N PRO A 428 -1.58 -37.55 24.35
CA PRO A 428 -0.30 -37.49 25.05
C PRO A 428 0.88 -38.05 24.23
N ALA A 429 0.65 -38.99 23.31
CA ALA A 429 1.70 -39.53 22.46
C ALA A 429 2.17 -38.47 21.46
N LEU A 430 1.22 -37.78 20.81
CA LEU A 430 1.54 -36.69 19.89
C LEU A 430 2.16 -35.50 20.60
N ALA A 431 1.61 -35.10 21.75
CA ALA A 431 2.18 -34.04 22.58
C ALA A 431 3.65 -34.32 22.98
N LYS A 432 4.00 -35.59 23.22
CA LYS A 432 5.39 -36.00 23.48
C LYS A 432 6.27 -35.89 22.23
N ALA A 433 5.76 -36.27 21.06
CA ALA A 433 6.49 -36.16 19.80
C ALA A 433 6.78 -34.68 19.44
N VAL A 434 5.78 -33.81 19.57
CA VAL A 434 5.92 -32.36 19.32
C VAL A 434 6.92 -31.71 20.30
N ARG A 435 6.86 -32.05 21.60
CA ARG A 435 7.86 -31.60 22.59
C ARG A 435 9.29 -32.01 22.22
N ARG A 436 9.47 -33.25 21.75
CA ARG A 436 10.78 -33.73 21.31
C ARG A 436 11.29 -32.91 20.13
N ALA A 437 10.43 -32.62 19.15
CA ALA A 437 10.79 -31.77 18.01
C ALA A 437 11.18 -30.34 18.46
N ALA A 438 10.43 -29.74 19.39
CA ALA A 438 10.76 -28.43 19.94
C ALA A 438 12.16 -28.41 20.59
N PHE A 439 12.48 -29.45 21.36
CA PHE A 439 13.80 -29.60 21.99
C PHE A 439 14.93 -29.76 20.97
N GLN A 440 14.70 -30.52 19.89
CA GLN A 440 15.69 -30.70 18.83
C GLN A 440 16.02 -29.37 18.12
N VAL A 441 15.01 -28.55 17.84
CA VAL A 441 15.22 -27.20 17.26
C VAL A 441 16.01 -26.31 18.22
N HIS A 442 15.63 -26.29 19.49
CA HIS A 442 16.28 -25.44 20.49
C HIS A 442 17.76 -25.80 20.72
N THR A 443 18.11 -27.08 20.57
CA THR A 443 19.49 -27.59 20.77
C THR A 443 20.32 -27.63 19.50
N GLY A 444 19.79 -27.18 18.35
CA GLY A 444 20.50 -27.18 17.06
C GLY A 444 20.69 -28.55 16.43
N GLY A 445 19.92 -29.56 16.85
CA GLY A 445 20.04 -30.94 16.35
C GLY A 445 19.35 -31.13 15.01
N ALA A 446 20.15 -31.32 13.95
CA ALA A 446 19.73 -31.84 12.65
C ALA A 446 19.19 -33.27 12.79
#